data_AF-B4INV6-F1
#
_entry.id   AF-B4INV6-F1
#
_cell.length_a   1.000
_cell.length_b   1.000
_cell.length_c   1.000
_cell.angle_alpha   90.00
_cell.angle_beta   90.00
_cell.angle_gamma   90.00
#
_symmetry.space_group_name_H-M   'P 1'
#
loop_
_entity.id
_entity.type
_entity.pdbx_description
1 polymer ?
#
loop_
_entity_poly.entity_id
_entity_poly.type
_entity_poly.pdbx_seq_one_letter_code
_entity_poly.pdbx_strand_id
1 'polypeptide(L)'
;MAFTLETGDLKKLKYFIDYALENPTFLNMPQLQFVKDFVEKFGGTVPPGQFNGGSAGGKCPFGGDAGAKANEPANASVDSEDEKSLSDPESDVELDMEGVIEADSDPAQPMGNYSKKATEEEVEQASELRAQAASAYGQQKFDEAIALYTKAIELSPGNALFHAKRGQAFLKLKKPNACIRDCDMALELNSDLAAGYKFRGRARRLLGDFELAAHDLRQACKLDFDEEIDEWLKEVTPNAKKIEQHRVKQERRQAERKIEERQRDQRRGR
;
A
#
# COMPACT_ATOMS: atom_id res chain seq x y z
N MET A 1 12.06 -1.98 -1.75
CA MET A 1 11.08 -2.68 -0.90
C MET A 1 11.26 -4.18 -1.11
N ALA A 2 11.58 -4.94 -0.06
CA ALA A 2 11.61 -6.39 -0.14
C ALA A 2 10.17 -6.90 -0.03
N PHE A 3 9.56 -7.21 -1.18
CA PHE A 3 8.28 -7.89 -1.21
C PHE A 3 8.51 -9.34 -0.78
N THR A 4 8.18 -9.68 0.46
CA THR A 4 8.28 -11.05 0.96
C THR A 4 7.03 -11.81 0.57
N LEU A 5 7.12 -12.72 -0.40
CA LEU A 5 6.03 -13.64 -0.72
C LEU A 5 5.72 -14.51 0.50
N GLU A 6 4.46 -14.56 0.91
CA GLU A 6 4.03 -15.48 1.95
C GLU A 6 4.09 -16.94 1.46
N THR A 7 4.24 -17.88 2.39
CA THR A 7 4.30 -19.32 2.07
C THR A 7 3.05 -19.84 1.36
N GLY A 8 1.90 -19.20 1.56
CA GLY A 8 0.66 -19.51 0.84
C GLY A 8 0.71 -19.11 -0.64
N ASP A 9 1.31 -17.96 -0.93
CA ASP A 9 1.43 -17.45 -2.31
C ASP A 9 2.45 -18.25 -3.11
N LEU A 10 3.52 -18.73 -2.47
CA LEU A 10 4.47 -19.65 -3.09
C LEU A 10 3.81 -20.97 -3.53
N LYS A 11 2.85 -21.49 -2.75
CA LYS A 11 2.11 -22.72 -3.13
C LYS A 11 1.21 -22.49 -4.33
N LYS A 12 0.50 -21.34 -4.37
CA LYS A 12 -0.34 -20.96 -5.52
C LYS A 12 0.48 -20.77 -6.79
N LEU A 13 1.64 -20.11 -6.67
CA LEU A 13 2.57 -19.91 -7.78
C LEU A 13 3.11 -21.25 -8.30
N LYS A 14 3.47 -22.16 -7.40
CA LYS A 14 3.91 -23.51 -7.79
C LYS A 14 2.83 -24.26 -8.56
N TYR A 15 1.60 -24.26 -8.05
CA TYR A 15 0.48 -24.90 -8.73
C TYR A 15 0.20 -24.30 -10.13
N PHE A 16 0.32 -22.98 -10.27
CA PHE A 16 0.22 -22.31 -11.57
C PHE A 16 1.27 -22.79 -12.57
N ILE A 17 2.52 -22.90 -12.13
CA ILE A 17 3.62 -23.37 -12.98
C ILE A 17 3.38 -24.81 -13.40
N ASP A 18 3.02 -25.69 -12.46
CA ASP A 18 2.75 -27.11 -12.74
C ASP A 18 1.61 -27.25 -13.76
N TYR A 19 0.53 -26.47 -13.62
CA TYR A 19 -0.59 -26.47 -14.55
C TYR A 19 -0.22 -25.95 -15.95
N ALA A 20 0.60 -24.90 -16.03
CA ALA A 20 1.07 -24.34 -17.30
C ALA A 20 1.97 -25.30 -18.07
N LEU A 21 2.72 -26.16 -17.37
CA LEU A 21 3.53 -27.22 -17.99
C LEU A 21 2.67 -28.34 -18.57
N GLU A 22 1.57 -28.70 -17.90
CA GLU A 22 0.63 -29.72 -18.36
C GLU A 22 -0.28 -29.22 -19.50
N ASN A 23 -0.67 -27.94 -19.48
CA ASN A 23 -1.63 -27.35 -20.41
C ASN A 23 -1.12 -26.01 -20.97
N PRO A 24 -0.16 -26.01 -21.90
CA PRO A 24 0.51 -24.77 -22.34
C PRO A 24 -0.40 -23.81 -23.13
N THR A 25 -1.50 -24.30 -23.72
CA THR A 25 -2.49 -23.46 -24.43
C THR A 25 -3.28 -22.54 -23.50
N PHE A 26 -3.29 -22.81 -22.20
CA PHE A 26 -3.90 -21.99 -21.16
C PHE A 26 -3.34 -20.56 -21.14
N LEU A 27 -2.05 -20.40 -21.47
CA LEU A 27 -1.38 -19.10 -21.50
C LEU A 27 -1.84 -18.18 -22.65
N ASN A 28 -2.61 -18.70 -23.61
CA ASN A 28 -3.20 -17.89 -24.69
C ASN A 28 -4.50 -17.17 -24.28
N MET A 29 -4.91 -17.26 -23.01
CA MET A 29 -6.06 -16.54 -22.51
C MET A 29 -5.81 -15.02 -22.38
N PRO A 30 -6.82 -14.17 -22.68
CA PRO A 30 -6.65 -12.72 -22.59
C PRO A 30 -6.14 -12.22 -21.23
N GLN A 31 -6.58 -12.83 -20.14
CA GLN A 31 -6.18 -12.44 -18.78
C GLN A 31 -4.73 -12.83 -18.42
N LEU A 32 -4.11 -13.75 -19.16
CA LEU A 32 -2.73 -14.21 -18.93
C LEU A 32 -1.75 -13.67 -19.98
N GLN A 33 -2.15 -12.67 -20.74
CA GLN A 33 -1.30 -12.07 -21.75
C GLN A 33 0.03 -11.57 -21.16
N PHE A 34 0.03 -11.02 -19.94
CA PHE A 34 1.26 -10.60 -19.25
C PHE A 34 2.25 -11.76 -18.99
N VAL A 35 1.75 -12.98 -18.75
CA VAL A 35 2.58 -14.17 -18.55
C VAL A 35 3.14 -14.65 -19.87
N LYS A 36 2.32 -14.62 -20.93
CA LYS A 36 2.78 -14.93 -22.28
C LYS A 36 3.89 -13.99 -22.73
N ASP A 37 3.70 -12.68 -22.55
CA ASP A 37 4.71 -11.67 -22.88
C ASP A 37 6.00 -11.87 -22.07
N PHE A 38 5.89 -12.27 -20.79
CA PHE A 38 7.03 -12.62 -19.95
C PHE A 38 7.80 -13.83 -20.51
N VAL A 39 7.11 -14.92 -20.86
CA VAL A 39 7.74 -16.12 -21.42
C VAL A 39 8.44 -15.82 -22.76
N GLU A 40 7.79 -15.07 -23.64
CA GLU A 40 8.35 -14.67 -24.94
C GLU A 40 9.57 -13.74 -24.78
N LYS A 41 9.55 -12.84 -23.78
CA LYS A 41 10.67 -11.95 -23.48
C LYS A 41 11.93 -12.69 -23.04
N PHE A 42 11.79 -13.84 -22.39
CA PHE A 42 12.92 -14.69 -21.98
C PHE A 42 13.23 -15.81 -23.00
N GLY A 43 12.69 -15.72 -24.22
CA GLY A 43 13.01 -16.64 -25.32
C GLY A 43 12.22 -17.94 -25.33
N GLY A 44 11.17 -18.05 -24.52
CA GLY A 44 10.21 -19.16 -24.58
C GLY A 44 9.17 -18.93 -25.68
N THR A 45 8.60 -20.02 -26.20
CA THR A 45 7.51 -19.95 -27.20
C THR A 45 6.28 -20.68 -26.66
N VAL A 46 5.15 -19.99 -26.56
CA VAL A 46 3.87 -20.58 -26.17
C VAL A 46 3.21 -21.22 -27.41
N PRO A 47 2.87 -22.53 -27.38
CA PRO A 47 2.18 -23.19 -28.47
C PRO A 47 0.87 -22.48 -28.86
N PRO A 48 0.62 -22.24 -30.16
CA PRO A 48 -0.63 -21.64 -30.61
C PRO A 48 -1.79 -22.62 -30.43
N GLY A 49 -2.89 -22.15 -29.83
CA GLY A 49 -4.08 -22.97 -29.63
C GLY A 49 -5.05 -22.31 -28.66
N GLN A 50 -6.34 -22.59 -28.86
CA GLN A 50 -7.40 -22.13 -27.95
C GLN A 50 -7.48 -23.13 -26.78
N PHE A 51 -7.49 -22.63 -25.55
CA PHE A 51 -7.67 -23.48 -24.39
C PHE A 51 -9.11 -24.02 -24.37
N ASN A 52 -9.27 -25.31 -24.65
CA ASN A 52 -10.52 -26.02 -24.48
C ASN A 52 -10.49 -26.68 -23.10
N GLY A 53 -11.13 -26.03 -22.12
CA GLY A 53 -11.24 -26.56 -20.76
C GLY A 53 -11.70 -28.01 -20.78
N GLY A 54 -10.95 -28.88 -20.11
CA GLY A 54 -11.25 -30.31 -20.01
C GLY A 54 -12.71 -30.54 -19.60
N SER A 55 -13.29 -31.58 -20.19
CA SER A 55 -14.68 -32.05 -20.11
C SER A 55 -15.44 -31.73 -18.81
N ALA A 56 -15.96 -30.50 -18.69
CA ALA A 56 -17.13 -30.05 -17.93
C ALA A 56 -17.06 -28.51 -17.79
N GLY A 57 -17.44 -27.78 -18.84
CA GLY A 57 -17.79 -26.36 -18.75
C GLY A 57 -16.66 -25.41 -18.31
N GLY A 58 -15.70 -25.15 -19.19
CA GLY A 58 -15.19 -23.80 -19.49
C GLY A 58 -14.68 -22.86 -18.39
N LYS A 59 -14.45 -23.33 -17.15
CA LYS A 59 -13.89 -22.50 -16.06
C LYS A 59 -12.40 -22.71 -15.93
N CYS A 60 -11.65 -21.61 -15.99
CA CYS A 60 -10.23 -21.59 -15.68
C CYS A 60 -10.05 -21.92 -14.18
N PRO A 61 -9.13 -22.83 -13.81
CA PRO A 61 -8.88 -23.16 -12.40
C PRO A 61 -8.32 -21.98 -11.58
N PHE A 62 -7.93 -20.89 -12.25
CA PHE A 62 -7.43 -19.65 -11.66
C PHE A 62 -8.47 -18.50 -11.71
N GLY A 63 -9.73 -18.79 -12.06
CA GLY A 63 -10.83 -17.82 -12.14
C GLY A 63 -10.97 -17.14 -13.50
N GLY A 64 -12.21 -16.80 -13.85
CA GLY A 64 -12.60 -16.13 -15.11
C GLY A 64 -13.10 -17.10 -16.19
N ASP A 65 -14.27 -16.82 -16.75
CA ASP A 65 -14.84 -17.58 -17.87
C ASP A 65 -14.12 -17.22 -19.18
N ALA A 66 -13.82 -18.23 -20.02
CA ALA A 66 -13.14 -18.05 -21.31
C ALA A 66 -14.01 -17.38 -22.40
N GLY A 67 -15.07 -16.65 -22.03
CA GLY A 67 -15.94 -15.94 -22.94
C GLY A 67 -17.10 -15.29 -22.19
N ALA A 68 -17.10 -13.96 -22.09
CA ALA A 68 -18.11 -13.24 -21.34
C ALA A 68 -19.50 -13.27 -22.01
N LYS A 69 -20.55 -13.56 -21.22
CA LYS A 69 -21.80 -12.75 -21.14
C LYS A 69 -22.66 -13.18 -19.96
N ALA A 70 -23.22 -12.17 -19.29
CA ALA A 70 -24.12 -12.27 -18.14
C ALA A 70 -25.40 -13.08 -18.42
N ASN A 71 -25.75 -13.98 -17.50
CA ASN A 71 -27.11 -14.14 -16.92
C ASN A 71 -27.16 -15.37 -15.99
N GLU A 72 -27.63 -15.14 -14.77
CA GLU A 72 -28.39 -16.14 -13.98
C GLU A 72 -29.86 -16.16 -14.46
N PRO A 73 -30.73 -17.10 -14.00
CA PRO A 73 -30.50 -18.30 -13.20
C PRO A 73 -31.19 -19.57 -13.77
N ALA A 74 -30.87 -20.75 -13.24
CA ALA A 74 -31.83 -21.78 -12.81
C ALA A 74 -31.16 -23.12 -12.42
N ASN A 75 -31.18 -23.38 -11.12
CA ASN A 75 -31.60 -24.61 -10.44
C ASN A 75 -31.29 -25.99 -11.07
N ALA A 76 -30.40 -26.75 -10.40
CA ALA A 76 -30.47 -28.21 -10.35
C ALA A 76 -29.98 -28.68 -8.97
N SER A 77 -30.94 -29.15 -8.19
CA SER A 77 -30.79 -29.86 -6.93
C SER A 77 -30.06 -31.19 -7.10
N VAL A 78 -28.99 -31.42 -6.32
CA VAL A 78 -28.53 -32.76 -5.95
C VAL A 78 -28.09 -32.71 -4.49
N ASP A 79 -28.79 -33.49 -3.67
CA ASP A 79 -28.43 -33.82 -2.29
C ASP A 79 -27.10 -34.58 -2.26
N SER A 80 -26.14 -34.04 -1.51
CA SER A 80 -25.14 -34.83 -0.80
C SER A 80 -24.69 -34.05 0.43
N GLU A 81 -25.05 -34.59 1.58
CA GLU A 81 -24.81 -34.04 2.90
C GLU A 81 -23.30 -33.89 3.20
N ASP A 82 -22.96 -32.82 3.94
CA ASP A 82 -21.68 -32.56 4.62
C ASP A 82 -20.48 -31.95 3.85
N GLU A 83 -20.71 -30.93 3.03
CA GLU A 83 -19.78 -29.79 2.96
C GLU A 83 -20.50 -28.47 3.29
N LYS A 84 -20.44 -28.07 4.56
CA LYS A 84 -20.55 -26.64 4.91
C LYS A 84 -19.36 -25.92 4.28
N SER A 85 -19.49 -25.54 3.01
CA SER A 85 -18.65 -24.51 2.40
C SER A 85 -18.95 -23.19 3.13
N LEU A 86 -18.18 -22.91 4.18
CA LEU A 86 -18.19 -21.64 4.92
C LEU A 86 -17.56 -20.52 4.07
N SER A 87 -18.06 -20.31 2.86
CA SER A 87 -17.84 -19.08 2.09
C SER A 87 -18.94 -18.10 2.48
N ASP A 88 -18.90 -17.65 3.73
CA ASP A 88 -19.64 -16.47 4.17
C ASP A 88 -19.01 -15.29 3.40
N PRO A 89 -19.76 -14.56 2.54
CA PRO A 89 -19.19 -13.46 1.78
C PRO A 89 -18.63 -12.43 2.76
N GLU A 90 -17.35 -12.09 2.59
CA GLU A 90 -16.68 -11.09 3.42
C GLU A 90 -17.45 -9.78 3.32
N SER A 91 -17.94 -9.24 4.45
CA SER A 91 -18.59 -7.94 4.44
C SER A 91 -17.51 -6.87 4.33
N ASP A 92 -17.47 -6.15 3.21
CA ASP A 92 -16.59 -5.00 3.04
C ASP A 92 -16.78 -3.99 4.18
N VAL A 93 -15.67 -3.46 4.69
CA VAL A 93 -15.71 -2.43 5.72
C VAL A 93 -16.06 -1.09 5.08
N GLU A 94 -17.20 -0.52 5.46
CA GLU A 94 -17.58 0.82 5.03
C GLU A 94 -16.72 1.88 5.71
N LEU A 95 -15.73 2.39 4.99
CA LEU A 95 -14.84 3.48 5.40
C LEU A 95 -15.34 4.81 4.85
N ASP A 96 -15.17 5.86 5.65
CA ASP A 96 -15.39 7.23 5.17
C ASP A 96 -14.17 7.69 4.35
N MET A 97 -14.33 7.77 3.03
CA MET A 97 -13.26 8.15 2.12
C MET A 97 -13.22 9.65 1.82
N GLU A 98 -13.96 10.48 2.57
CA GLU A 98 -14.00 11.92 2.33
C GLU A 98 -12.60 12.55 2.36
N GLY A 99 -12.29 13.29 1.30
CA GLY A 99 -11.02 13.98 1.14
C GLY A 99 -9.81 13.08 0.83
N VAL A 100 -9.98 11.76 0.67
CA VAL A 100 -8.93 10.91 0.09
C VAL A 100 -8.70 11.37 -1.35
N ILE A 101 -7.45 11.45 -1.75
CA ILE A 101 -7.01 11.92 -3.08
C ILE A 101 -6.23 10.82 -3.79
N GLU A 102 -6.14 10.95 -5.11
CA GLU A 102 -5.25 10.10 -5.89
C GLU A 102 -3.78 10.34 -5.52
N ALA A 103 -3.00 9.27 -5.57
CA ALA A 103 -1.58 9.30 -5.24
C ALA A 103 -0.81 10.06 -6.34
N ASP A 104 0.10 10.96 -5.95
CA ASP A 104 0.95 11.65 -6.92
C ASP A 104 1.93 10.67 -7.60
N SER A 105 2.06 10.82 -8.92
CA SER A 105 2.87 9.98 -9.80
C SER A 105 4.11 10.71 -10.34
N ASP A 106 4.46 11.84 -9.74
CA ASP A 106 5.65 12.61 -10.10
C ASP A 106 6.95 11.82 -9.80
N PRO A 107 8.03 12.06 -10.58
CA PRO A 107 9.35 11.52 -10.28
C PRO A 107 9.80 11.85 -8.85
N ALA A 108 10.61 10.98 -8.26
CA ALA A 108 11.16 11.21 -6.93
C ALA A 108 11.95 12.52 -6.89
N GLN A 109 11.65 13.36 -5.89
CA GLN A 109 12.33 14.63 -5.69
C GLN A 109 13.79 14.42 -5.25
N PRO A 110 14.70 15.38 -5.52
CA PRO A 110 16.09 15.30 -5.08
C PRO A 110 16.19 15.28 -3.54
N MET A 111 16.96 14.33 -3.02
CA MET A 111 17.07 14.06 -1.58
C MET A 111 18.39 14.55 -0.97
N GLY A 112 19.29 15.09 -1.79
CA GLY A 112 20.64 15.52 -1.36
C GLY A 112 21.62 14.35 -1.21
N ASN A 113 22.90 14.67 -0.97
CA ASN A 113 23.95 13.67 -0.76
C ASN A 113 24.28 13.56 0.72
N TYR A 114 23.72 12.57 1.41
CA TYR A 114 23.89 12.38 2.86
C TYR A 114 25.32 12.08 3.32
N SER A 115 26.20 11.66 2.40
CA SER A 115 27.63 11.49 2.73
C SER A 115 28.38 12.82 2.80
N LYS A 116 27.78 13.91 2.31
CA LYS A 116 28.37 15.24 2.37
C LYS A 116 28.36 15.75 3.81
N LYS A 117 29.53 16.13 4.31
CA LYS A 117 29.67 16.95 5.52
C LYS A 117 29.61 18.41 5.11
N ALA A 118 28.57 19.11 5.53
CA ALA A 118 28.41 20.53 5.26
C ALA A 118 29.45 21.34 6.04
N THR A 119 30.04 22.36 5.42
CA THR A 119 30.88 23.33 6.13
C THR A 119 30.02 24.27 6.97
N GLU A 120 30.64 24.99 7.93
CA GLU A 120 29.91 25.99 8.73
C GLU A 120 29.25 27.06 7.86
N GLU A 121 29.93 27.51 6.80
CA GLU A 121 29.37 28.46 5.82
C GLU A 121 28.16 27.88 5.08
N GLU A 122 28.20 26.62 4.65
CA GLU A 122 27.07 25.96 3.99
C GLU A 122 25.89 25.75 4.94
N VAL A 123 26.15 25.49 6.22
CA VAL A 123 25.11 25.36 7.25
C VAL A 123 24.40 26.70 7.47
N GLU A 124 25.15 27.81 7.53
CA GLU A 124 24.57 29.15 7.66
C GLU A 124 23.74 29.51 6.42
N GLN A 125 24.28 29.31 5.22
CA GLN A 125 23.55 29.52 3.97
C GLN A 125 22.28 28.67 3.89
N ALA A 126 22.33 27.41 4.34
CA ALA A 126 21.16 26.55 4.39
C ALA A 126 20.10 27.06 5.39
N SER A 127 20.53 27.64 6.51
CA SER A 127 19.63 28.27 7.50
C SER A 127 18.94 29.51 6.93
N GLU A 128 19.65 30.33 6.16
CA GLU A 128 19.08 31.48 5.44
C GLU A 128 18.05 31.03 4.40
N LEU A 129 18.38 30.02 3.58
CA LEU A 129 17.46 29.44 2.61
C LEU A 129 16.21 28.87 3.28
N ARG A 130 16.35 28.22 4.44
CA ARG A 130 15.22 27.74 5.26
C ARG A 130 14.33 28.90 5.71
N ALA A 131 14.90 30.03 6.11
CA ALA A 131 14.13 31.22 6.51
C ALA A 131 13.38 31.82 5.32
N GLN A 132 14.03 31.92 4.15
CA GLN A 132 13.38 32.35 2.91
C GLN A 132 12.26 31.40 2.51
N ALA A 133 12.48 30.08 2.59
CA ALA A 133 11.48 29.06 2.28
C ALA A 133 10.26 29.17 3.21
N ALA A 134 10.48 29.43 4.51
CA ALA A 134 9.40 29.64 5.45
C ALA A 134 8.59 30.90 5.13
N SER A 135 9.24 31.98 4.67
CA SER A 135 8.56 33.20 4.22
C SER A 135 7.74 32.95 2.95
N ALA A 136 8.30 32.25 1.95
CA ALA A 136 7.60 31.85 0.73
C ALA A 136 6.38 30.97 1.06
N TYR A 137 6.53 30.02 1.99
CA TYR A 137 5.44 29.18 2.48
C TYR A 137 4.33 30.01 3.14
N GLY A 138 4.68 30.99 3.99
CA GLY A 138 3.73 31.91 4.60
C GLY A 138 2.96 32.77 3.60
N GLN A 139 3.59 33.08 2.45
CA GLN A 139 2.97 33.74 1.29
C GLN A 139 2.21 32.78 0.36
N GLN A 140 2.06 31.51 0.73
CA GLN A 140 1.43 30.45 -0.08
C GLN A 140 2.14 30.15 -1.41
N LYS A 141 3.40 30.54 -1.56
CA LYS A 141 4.23 30.23 -2.73
C LYS A 141 4.93 28.89 -2.53
N PHE A 142 4.17 27.81 -2.60
CA PHE A 142 4.65 26.49 -2.20
C PHE A 142 5.75 25.92 -3.12
N ASP A 143 5.66 26.12 -4.43
CA ASP A 143 6.73 25.69 -5.36
C ASP A 143 8.05 26.42 -5.09
N GLU A 144 7.99 27.71 -4.78
CA GLU A 144 9.16 28.51 -4.40
C GLU A 144 9.76 28.00 -3.07
N ALA A 145 8.91 27.73 -2.08
CA ALA A 145 9.36 27.15 -0.81
C ALA A 145 10.03 25.78 -1.02
N ILE A 146 9.49 24.92 -1.89
CA ILE A 146 10.07 23.61 -2.24
C ILE A 146 11.44 23.78 -2.89
N ALA A 147 11.57 24.73 -3.83
CA ALA A 147 12.85 25.00 -4.48
C ALA A 147 13.90 25.50 -3.48
N LEU A 148 13.52 26.39 -2.56
CA LEU A 148 14.41 26.90 -1.52
C LEU A 148 14.82 25.82 -0.51
N TYR A 149 13.88 24.98 -0.06
CA TYR A 149 14.21 23.83 0.79
C TYR A 149 15.10 22.81 0.08
N THR A 150 14.89 22.59 -1.22
CA THR A 150 15.74 21.69 -2.01
C THR A 150 17.19 22.18 -2.03
N LYS A 151 17.42 23.48 -2.25
CA LYS A 151 18.76 24.08 -2.15
C LYS A 151 19.33 23.96 -0.73
N ALA A 152 18.52 24.18 0.31
CA ALA A 152 18.97 24.00 1.69
C ALA A 152 19.41 22.55 1.98
N ILE A 153 18.70 21.56 1.43
CA ILE A 153 19.03 20.12 1.53
C ILE A 153 20.33 19.81 0.76
N GLU A 154 20.56 20.40 -0.40
CA GLU A 154 21.82 20.21 -1.14
C GLU A 154 23.04 20.76 -0.40
N LEU A 155 22.86 21.87 0.32
CA LEU A 155 23.89 22.46 1.17
C LEU A 155 24.13 21.64 2.43
N SER A 156 23.07 21.34 3.19
CA SER A 156 23.13 20.59 4.45
C SER A 156 22.07 19.48 4.50
N PRO A 157 22.38 18.31 3.91
CA PRO A 157 21.41 17.21 3.75
C PRO A 157 21.08 16.49 5.06
N GLY A 158 21.94 16.63 6.09
CA GLY A 158 21.77 16.01 7.40
C GLY A 158 20.76 16.71 8.32
N ASN A 159 20.16 17.83 7.88
CA ASN A 159 19.16 18.53 8.68
C ASN A 159 17.75 17.98 8.42
N ALA A 160 17.27 17.16 9.36
CA ALA A 160 15.93 16.54 9.30
C ALA A 160 14.78 17.55 9.11
N LEU A 161 14.90 18.76 9.65
CA LEU A 161 13.85 19.76 9.58
C LEU A 161 13.60 20.26 8.15
N PHE A 162 14.63 20.32 7.31
CA PHE A 162 14.48 20.76 5.93
C PHE A 162 13.59 19.81 5.13
N HIS A 163 13.79 18.50 5.29
CA HIS A 163 12.96 17.47 4.68
C HIS A 163 11.52 17.57 5.18
N ALA A 164 11.30 17.62 6.50
CA ALA A 164 9.94 17.72 7.06
C ALA A 164 9.19 18.98 6.58
N LYS A 165 9.87 20.13 6.48
CA LYS A 165 9.26 21.39 6.01
C LYS A 165 9.02 21.42 4.50
N ARG A 166 9.87 20.77 3.70
CA ARG A 166 9.60 20.55 2.28
C ARG A 166 8.39 19.62 2.08
N GLY A 167 8.30 18.55 2.87
CA GLY A 167 7.12 17.68 2.93
C GLY A 167 5.83 18.43 3.27
N GLN A 168 5.89 19.36 4.23
CA GLN A 168 4.77 20.26 4.54
C GLN A 168 4.31 21.08 3.32
N ALA A 169 5.24 21.59 2.51
CA ALA A 169 4.90 22.30 1.28
C ALA A 169 4.28 21.37 0.23
N PHE A 170 4.78 20.14 0.08
CA PHE A 170 4.18 19.13 -0.80
C PHE A 170 2.74 18.77 -0.40
N LEU A 171 2.40 18.72 0.89
CA LEU A 171 1.02 18.53 1.35
C LEU A 171 0.09 19.63 0.85
N LYS A 172 0.55 20.90 0.85
CA LYS A 172 -0.25 22.02 0.35
C LYS A 172 -0.48 21.96 -1.16
N LEU A 173 0.43 21.31 -1.89
CA LEU A 173 0.29 20.99 -3.31
C LEU A 173 -0.44 19.66 -3.59
N LYS A 174 -1.00 19.00 -2.56
CA LYS A 174 -1.66 17.70 -2.68
C LYS A 174 -0.76 16.60 -3.27
N LYS A 175 0.53 16.59 -2.88
CA LYS A 175 1.53 15.57 -3.28
C LYS A 175 1.92 14.68 -2.08
N PRO A 176 1.05 13.77 -1.62
CA PRO A 176 1.26 12.99 -0.41
C PRO A 176 2.45 12.01 -0.50
N ASN A 177 2.71 11.36 -1.63
CA ASN A 177 3.87 10.46 -1.80
C ASN A 177 5.18 11.23 -1.71
N ALA A 178 5.28 12.39 -2.36
CA ALA A 178 6.44 13.27 -2.20
C ALA A 178 6.64 13.67 -0.72
N CYS A 179 5.57 14.06 -0.02
CA CYS A 179 5.63 14.34 1.42
C CYS A 179 6.11 13.13 2.24
N ILE A 180 5.61 11.92 1.96
CA ILE A 180 6.00 10.70 2.69
C ILE A 180 7.49 10.44 2.54
N ARG A 181 8.05 10.52 1.33
CA ARG A 181 9.51 10.33 1.10
C ARG A 181 10.35 11.32 1.91
N ASP A 182 9.94 12.59 1.95
CA ASP A 182 10.61 13.62 2.73
C ASP A 182 10.49 13.36 4.25
N CYS A 183 9.32 12.94 4.72
CA CYS A 183 9.12 12.65 6.13
C CYS A 183 9.84 11.38 6.59
N ASP A 184 9.89 10.34 5.75
CA ASP A 184 10.66 9.13 6.02
C ASP A 184 12.14 9.48 6.18
N MET A 185 12.68 10.30 5.27
CA MET A 185 14.04 10.79 5.41
C MET A 185 14.25 11.65 6.65
N ALA A 186 13.30 12.55 6.97
CA ALA A 186 13.39 13.36 8.18
C ALA A 186 13.47 12.49 9.44
N LEU A 187 12.72 11.38 9.46
CA LEU A 187 12.68 10.43 10.58
C LEU A 187 13.88 9.47 10.59
N GLU A 188 14.50 9.18 9.44
CA GLU A 188 15.80 8.49 9.37
C GLU A 188 16.92 9.36 9.98
N LEU A 189 16.89 10.67 9.73
CA LEU A 189 17.87 11.62 10.26
C LEU A 189 17.61 11.96 11.74
N ASN A 190 16.34 12.09 12.13
CA ASN A 190 15.93 12.34 13.51
C ASN A 190 14.58 11.64 13.81
N SER A 191 14.66 10.49 14.49
CA SER A 191 13.51 9.65 14.82
C SER A 191 12.52 10.29 15.80
N ASP A 192 12.92 11.35 16.50
CA ASP A 192 12.12 12.05 17.51
C ASP A 192 11.55 13.38 16.98
N LEU A 193 11.68 13.63 15.67
CA LEU A 193 11.13 14.83 15.05
C LEU A 193 9.60 14.72 14.91
N ALA A 194 8.86 15.36 15.82
CA ALA A 194 7.39 15.39 15.81
C ALA A 194 6.81 15.85 14.46
N ALA A 195 7.42 16.84 13.81
CA ALA A 195 7.00 17.34 12.50
C ALA A 195 7.04 16.26 11.40
N GLY A 196 8.01 15.33 11.44
CA GLY A 196 8.10 14.22 10.49
C GLY A 196 6.89 13.30 10.59
N TYR A 197 6.52 12.90 11.81
CA TYR A 197 5.31 12.10 12.03
C TYR A 197 4.03 12.87 11.71
N LYS A 198 3.93 14.15 12.09
CA LYS A 198 2.76 15.00 11.83
C LYS A 198 2.42 15.04 10.33
N PHE A 199 3.40 15.38 9.49
CA PHE A 199 3.17 15.53 8.07
C PHE A 199 3.04 14.18 7.35
N ARG A 200 3.80 13.14 7.76
CA ARG A 200 3.63 11.79 7.21
C ARG A 200 2.24 11.22 7.52
N GLY A 201 1.76 11.42 8.75
CA GLY A 201 0.41 11.00 9.16
C GLY A 201 -0.66 11.71 8.34
N ARG A 202 -0.51 13.01 8.09
CA ARG A 202 -1.44 13.75 7.22
C ARG A 202 -1.40 13.28 5.76
N ALA A 203 -0.22 12.98 5.23
CA ALA A 203 -0.06 12.45 3.87
C ALA A 203 -0.70 11.06 3.72
N ARG A 204 -0.49 10.17 4.69
CA ARG A 204 -1.12 8.84 4.74
C ARG A 204 -2.64 8.92 4.80
N ARG A 205 -3.18 9.86 5.59
CA ARG A 205 -4.63 10.13 5.60
C ARG A 205 -5.15 10.52 4.21
N LEU A 206 -4.40 11.35 3.47
CA LEU A 206 -4.78 11.75 2.11
C LEU A 206 -4.77 10.58 1.13
N LEU A 207 -3.96 9.55 1.37
CA LEU A 207 -3.93 8.31 0.58
C LEU A 207 -4.93 7.24 1.02
N GLY A 208 -5.66 7.47 2.13
CA GLY A 208 -6.57 6.47 2.71
C GLY A 208 -5.90 5.45 3.64
N ASP A 209 -4.62 5.62 3.96
CA ASP A 209 -3.87 4.75 4.88
C ASP A 209 -4.19 5.09 6.35
N PHE A 210 -5.46 4.95 6.76
CA PHE A 210 -5.97 5.47 8.03
C PHE A 210 -5.28 4.89 9.27
N GLU A 211 -4.93 3.60 9.28
CA GLU A 211 -4.24 2.98 10.42
C GLU A 211 -2.83 3.55 10.62
N LEU A 212 -2.07 3.67 9.53
CA LEU A 212 -0.71 4.22 9.54
C LEU A 212 -0.74 5.72 9.84
N ALA A 213 -1.73 6.45 9.32
CA ALA A 213 -1.96 7.86 9.64
C ALA A 213 -2.22 8.05 11.14
N ALA A 214 -3.11 7.25 11.72
CA ALA A 214 -3.44 7.32 13.14
C ALA A 214 -2.23 6.95 14.02
N HIS A 215 -1.41 5.99 13.60
CA HIS A 215 -0.17 5.66 14.28
C HIS A 215 0.80 6.85 14.31
N ASP A 216 1.08 7.46 13.15
CA ASP A 216 1.99 8.59 13.07
C ASP A 216 1.48 9.80 13.84
N LEU A 217 0.19 10.14 13.72
CA LEU A 217 -0.38 11.29 14.44
C LEU A 217 -0.38 11.08 15.95
N ARG A 218 -0.60 9.85 16.45
CA ARG A 218 -0.41 9.54 17.88
C ARG A 218 1.04 9.72 18.32
N GLN A 219 2.00 9.28 17.51
CA GLN A 219 3.41 9.45 17.84
C GLN A 219 3.83 10.93 17.80
N ALA A 220 3.34 11.69 16.83
CA ALA A 220 3.55 13.14 16.76
C ALA A 220 3.01 13.84 18.00
N CYS A 221 1.76 13.56 18.38
CA CYS A 221 1.08 14.12 19.56
C CYS A 221 1.80 13.75 20.88
N LYS A 222 2.40 12.55 20.94
CA LYS A 222 3.21 12.12 22.09
C LYS A 222 4.54 12.89 22.21
N LEU A 223 5.17 13.20 21.08
CA LEU A 223 6.45 13.91 21.03
C LEU A 223 6.29 15.42 21.26
N ASP A 224 5.31 16.01 20.60
CA ASP A 224 4.98 17.43 20.70
C ASP A 224 3.47 17.61 20.47
N PHE A 225 2.75 17.96 21.53
CA PHE A 225 1.30 18.15 21.44
C PHE A 225 1.00 19.44 20.71
N ASP A 226 0.12 19.35 19.72
CA ASP A 226 -0.36 20.48 18.95
C ASP A 226 -1.83 20.24 18.56
N GLU A 227 -2.66 21.28 18.63
CA GLU A 227 -4.11 21.18 18.44
C GLU A 227 -4.47 20.65 17.05
N GLU A 228 -3.71 21.04 16.00
CA GLU A 228 -3.91 20.55 14.63
C GLU A 228 -3.59 19.05 14.53
N ILE A 229 -2.60 18.54 15.29
CA ILE A 229 -2.30 17.10 15.34
C ILE A 229 -3.46 16.34 15.98
N ASP A 230 -3.99 16.83 17.10
CA ASP A 230 -5.12 16.19 17.79
C ASP A 230 -6.39 16.19 16.93
N GLU A 231 -6.66 17.28 16.21
CA GLU A 231 -7.75 17.37 15.25
C GLU A 231 -7.60 16.34 14.12
N TRP A 232 -6.43 16.27 13.47
CA TRP A 232 -6.17 15.29 12.42
C TRP A 232 -6.22 13.85 12.95
N LEU A 233 -5.81 13.61 14.20
CA LEU A 233 -5.89 12.31 14.83
C LEU A 233 -7.36 11.89 15.04
N LYS A 234 -8.22 12.81 15.49
CA LYS A 234 -9.66 12.57 15.64
C LYS A 234 -10.31 12.22 14.31
N GLU A 235 -9.88 12.86 13.22
CA GLU A 235 -10.37 12.61 11.86
C GLU A 235 -10.10 11.18 11.39
N VAL A 236 -8.88 10.66 11.59
CA VAL A 236 -8.49 9.32 11.10
C VAL A 236 -8.93 8.17 12.01
N THR A 237 -9.20 8.46 13.28
CA THR A 237 -9.45 7.45 14.31
C THR A 237 -10.67 6.54 14.03
N PRO A 238 -11.82 7.03 13.53
CA PRO A 238 -12.97 6.18 13.23
C PRO A 238 -12.66 5.11 12.18
N ASN A 239 -12.03 5.49 11.06
CA ASN A 239 -11.65 4.54 10.02
C ASN A 239 -10.58 3.56 10.51
N ALA A 240 -9.54 4.06 11.20
CA ALA A 240 -8.51 3.20 11.77
C ALA A 240 -9.10 2.15 12.73
N LYS A 241 -10.08 2.53 13.57
CA LYS A 241 -10.79 1.60 14.46
C LYS A 241 -11.63 0.58 13.70
N LYS A 242 -12.34 0.98 12.65
CA LYS A 242 -13.13 0.06 11.82
C LYS A 242 -12.24 -0.99 11.14
N ILE A 243 -11.11 -0.54 10.57
CA ILE A 243 -10.13 -1.44 9.93
C ILE A 243 -9.58 -2.43 10.95
N GLU A 244 -9.16 -1.95 12.12
CA GLU A 244 -8.61 -2.82 13.16
C GLU A 244 -9.64 -3.82 13.69
N GLN A 245 -10.85 -3.36 13.98
CA GLN A 245 -11.94 -4.24 14.43
C GLN A 245 -12.27 -5.32 13.41
N HIS A 246 -12.25 -4.97 12.12
CA HIS A 246 -12.47 -5.92 11.05
C HIS A 246 -11.33 -6.95 10.97
N ARG A 247 -10.07 -6.50 11.02
CA ARG A 247 -8.89 -7.39 11.05
C ARG A 247 -8.95 -8.37 12.22
N VAL A 248 -9.16 -7.88 13.43
CA VAL A 248 -9.29 -8.72 14.64
C VAL A 248 -10.45 -9.72 14.51
N LYS A 249 -11.59 -9.30 13.94
CA LYS A 249 -12.73 -10.19 13.68
C LYS A 249 -12.40 -11.27 12.66
N GLN A 250 -11.66 -10.93 11.60
CA GLN A 250 -11.20 -11.90 10.61
C GLN A 250 -10.22 -12.91 11.22
N GLU A 251 -9.22 -12.45 11.97
CA GLU A 251 -8.25 -13.31 12.65
C GLU A 251 -8.91 -14.28 13.62
N ARG A 252 -9.86 -13.78 14.43
CA ARG A 252 -10.65 -14.61 15.34
C ARG A 252 -11.41 -15.70 14.59
N ARG A 253 -12.10 -15.34 13.50
CA ARG A 253 -12.85 -16.31 12.67
C ARG A 253 -11.93 -17.35 12.03
N GLN A 254 -10.77 -16.94 11.54
CA GLN A 254 -9.77 -17.87 10.98
C GLN A 254 -9.21 -18.81 12.04
N ALA A 255 -8.96 -18.31 13.26
CA ALA A 255 -8.50 -19.13 14.37
C ALA A 255 -9.57 -20.16 14.80
N GLU A 256 -10.83 -19.74 14.90
CA GLU A 256 -11.97 -20.61 15.21
C GLU A 256 -12.12 -21.72 14.14
N ARG A 257 -12.04 -21.38 12.84
CA ARG A 257 -12.06 -22.35 11.74
C ARG A 257 -10.92 -23.36 11.83
N LYS A 258 -9.68 -22.91 12.10
CA LYS A 258 -8.51 -23.79 12.29
C LYS A 258 -8.63 -24.71 13.50
N ILE A 259 -9.39 -24.33 14.52
CA ILE A 259 -9.67 -25.18 15.69
C ILE A 259 -10.71 -26.23 15.33
N GLU A 260 -11.80 -25.82 14.67
CA GLU A 260 -12.87 -26.72 14.23
C GLU A 260 -12.36 -27.80 13.26
N GLU A 261 -11.54 -27.41 12.28
CA GLU A 261 -10.89 -28.33 11.34
C GLU A 261 -10.01 -29.36 12.07
N ARG A 262 -9.13 -28.90 12.98
CA ARG A 262 -8.31 -29.80 13.82
C ARG A 262 -9.15 -30.76 14.65
N GLN A 263 -10.28 -30.31 15.19
CA GLN A 263 -11.20 -31.19 15.93
C GLN A 263 -11.89 -32.20 15.00
N ARG A 264 -12.27 -31.81 13.78
CA ARG A 264 -12.87 -32.70 12.78
C ARG A 264 -11.90 -33.80 12.37
N ASP A 265 -10.63 -33.48 12.14
CA ASP A 265 -9.59 -34.46 11.78
C ASP A 265 -9.32 -35.46 12.91
N GLN A 266 -9.24 -34.99 14.16
CA GLN A 266 -9.09 -35.86 15.33
C GLN A 266 -10.27 -36.83 15.50
N ARG A 267 -11.49 -36.43 15.12
CA ARG A 267 -12.68 -37.30 15.14
C ARG A 267 -12.68 -38.29 13.98
N ARG A 268 -12.16 -37.93 12.80
CA ARG A 268 -12.07 -38.81 11.62
C ARG A 268 -10.95 -39.86 11.72
N GLY A 269 -9.92 -39.60 12.52
CA GLY A 269 -8.80 -40.53 12.75
C GLY A 269 -8.98 -41.52 13.92
N ARG A 270 -10.14 -41.57 14.56
CA ARG A 270 -10.52 -42.54 15.61
C ARG A 270 -11.54 -43.53 15.07
#